data_AF-A0A6G0NAU0-F1
#
_entry.id   AF-A0A6G0NAU0-F1
#
_cell.length_a   1.000
_cell.length_b   1.000
_cell.length_c   1.000
_cell.angle_alpha   90.00
_cell.angle_beta   90.00
_cell.angle_gamma   90.00
#
_symmetry.space_group_name_H-M   'P 1'
#
loop_
_entity.id
_entity.type
_entity.pdbx_description
1 polymer ?
#
loop_
_entity_poly.entity_id
_entity_poly.type
_entity_poly.pdbx_seq_one_letter_code
_entity_poly.pdbx_strand_id
1 'polypeptide(L)'
;MRMQCLVLLVLALFCAGSHVAEALTRPEQATSSAATTRLLRSDKAKTVDDTRNTITSDGEERAPNGEWVSRLAELDRKTSWFRKFDMKLSQKIWLRRGKDPKYVFNYLNIYNAWAKIDNSKRTMQWFRFVDGYRATWGTGRFPDYQIYDLLLTKVPEAKLATVFQSLKQIPDLKTLAESMQNYQLKLWVSRHETPDSVTKILKLPHTSPLIERGPNDEILSAFITMQKKLKGR
;
A
#
# COMPACT_ATOMS: atom_id res chain seq x y z
N MET A 1 7.95 -13.08 38.33
CA MET A 1 7.47 -12.01 39.23
C MET A 1 7.10 -10.70 38.51
N ARG A 2 7.96 -10.00 37.74
CA ARG A 2 7.57 -8.70 37.11
C ARG A 2 6.49 -8.77 36.00
N MET A 3 6.46 -9.84 35.18
CA MET A 3 5.42 -10.01 34.13
C MET A 3 4.02 -10.31 34.71
N GLN A 4 3.94 -11.04 35.81
CA GLN A 4 2.67 -11.45 36.42
C GLN A 4 1.89 -10.24 36.98
N CYS A 5 2.59 -9.27 37.57
CA CYS A 5 1.95 -8.04 38.05
C CYS A 5 1.30 -7.22 36.92
N LEU A 6 1.89 -7.19 35.73
CA LEU A 6 1.34 -6.47 34.57
C LEU A 6 0.07 -7.14 34.01
N VAL A 7 0.04 -8.47 33.97
CA VAL A 7 -1.16 -9.23 33.53
C VAL A 7 -2.32 -9.02 34.52
N LEU A 8 -2.05 -9.02 35.82
CA LEU A 8 -3.06 -8.76 36.85
C LEU A 8 -3.60 -7.32 36.79
N LEU A 9 -2.75 -6.32 36.52
CA LEU A 9 -3.16 -4.93 36.35
C LEU A 9 -4.11 -4.72 35.16
N VAL A 10 -3.84 -5.37 34.03
CA VAL A 10 -4.70 -5.27 32.83
C VAL A 10 -6.05 -5.96 33.05
N LEU A 11 -6.09 -7.08 33.77
CA LEU A 11 -7.34 -7.76 34.12
C LEU A 11 -8.19 -6.94 35.10
N ALA A 12 -7.57 -6.32 36.12
CA ALA A 12 -8.28 -5.47 37.07
C ALA A 12 -8.98 -4.27 36.42
N LEU A 13 -8.33 -3.64 35.43
CA LEU A 13 -8.91 -2.54 34.65
C LEU A 13 -10.08 -2.98 33.75
N PHE A 14 -10.08 -4.24 33.29
CA PHE A 14 -11.17 -4.78 32.47
C PHE A 14 -12.43 -5.08 33.31
N CYS A 15 -12.27 -5.57 34.55
CA CYS A 15 -13.38 -5.87 35.44
C CYS A 15 -14.13 -4.63 35.97
N ALA A 16 -13.49 -3.45 35.98
CA ALA A 16 -14.14 -2.20 36.42
C ALA A 16 -15.06 -1.58 35.35
N GLY A 17 -15.00 -2.04 34.10
CA GLY A 17 -15.71 -1.43 32.96
C GLY A 17 -17.14 -1.91 32.72
N SER A 18 -17.67 -2.84 33.52
CA SER A 18 -18.94 -3.53 33.19
C SER A 18 -19.81 -3.87 34.39
N HIS A 19 -20.23 -2.85 35.16
CA HIS A 19 -21.42 -2.90 36.03
C HIS A 19 -21.92 -1.50 36.41
N VAL A 20 -22.89 -0.95 35.67
CA VAL A 20 -24.07 -0.25 36.22
C VAL A 20 -25.24 -0.57 35.30
N ALA A 21 -26.31 -1.12 35.86
CA ALA A 21 -27.54 -1.48 35.15
C ALA A 21 -28.65 -0.43 35.39
N GLU A 22 -29.74 -0.54 34.62
CA GLU A 22 -30.92 0.32 34.67
C GLU A 22 -31.75 0.19 35.98
N ALA A 23 -32.30 1.32 36.45
CA ALA A 23 -33.68 1.48 36.95
C ALA A 23 -33.91 2.99 37.27
N LEU A 24 -34.72 3.77 36.56
CA LEU A 24 -36.20 3.80 36.48
C LEU A 24 -36.86 4.48 37.71
N THR A 25 -37.26 5.76 37.59
CA THR A 25 -38.60 6.32 37.98
C THR A 25 -38.71 7.86 37.80
N ARG A 26 -39.92 8.31 37.44
CA ARG A 26 -40.45 9.69 37.35
C ARG A 26 -41.57 9.78 38.41
N PRO A 27 -41.69 10.84 39.26
CA PRO A 27 -42.49 12.05 38.89
C PRO A 27 -42.08 13.37 39.65
N GLU A 28 -42.54 14.60 39.36
CA GLU A 28 -43.38 15.10 38.25
C GLU A 28 -43.13 16.55 37.76
N GLN A 29 -43.90 17.54 38.24
CA GLN A 29 -44.28 18.80 37.56
C GLN A 29 -44.73 19.86 38.59
N ALA A 30 -44.23 21.12 38.52
CA ALA A 30 -44.99 22.37 38.80
C ALA A 30 -44.18 23.68 38.62
N THR A 31 -44.63 24.52 37.69
CA THR A 31 -44.66 26.01 37.67
C THR A 31 -43.51 26.92 38.19
N SER A 32 -43.01 27.73 37.26
CA SER A 32 -42.97 29.22 37.29
C SER A 32 -42.18 29.98 38.39
N SER A 33 -41.17 30.76 37.98
CA SER A 33 -41.33 32.22 37.85
C SER A 33 -40.20 32.86 37.03
N ALA A 34 -40.36 34.11 36.63
CA ALA A 34 -39.48 34.80 35.67
C ALA A 34 -38.51 35.78 36.35
N ALA A 35 -37.34 36.00 35.71
CA ALA A 35 -36.62 37.26 35.82
C ALA A 35 -35.75 37.47 34.55
N THR A 36 -36.10 38.47 33.75
CA THR A 36 -35.30 38.93 32.61
C THR A 36 -34.40 40.08 33.05
N THR A 37 -33.10 40.01 32.77
CA THR A 37 -32.28 41.22 32.62
C THR A 37 -31.37 41.11 31.40
N ARG A 38 -31.39 42.18 30.61
CA ARG A 38 -30.75 42.27 29.29
C ARG A 38 -29.27 42.63 29.39
N LEU A 39 -28.51 42.11 28.42
CA LEU A 39 -27.38 42.75 27.72
C LEU A 39 -26.23 43.34 28.55
N LEU A 40 -25.03 42.85 28.27
CA LEU A 40 -24.01 43.71 27.66
C LEU A 40 -23.20 42.93 26.60
N ARG A 41 -22.74 43.66 25.59
CA ARG A 41 -22.13 43.17 24.35
C ARG A 41 -20.61 43.24 24.49
N SER A 42 -19.88 42.23 24.02
CA SER A 42 -18.47 42.40 23.65
C SER A 42 -18.14 41.53 22.44
N ASP A 43 -17.46 42.14 21.47
CA ASP A 43 -17.21 41.54 20.17
C ASP A 43 -16.02 40.57 20.21
N LYS A 44 -16.17 39.41 19.58
CA LYS A 44 -15.03 38.70 19.00
C LYS A 44 -15.42 38.00 17.71
N ALA A 45 -15.36 38.75 16.62
CA ALA A 45 -15.39 38.17 15.29
C ALA A 45 -14.21 37.20 15.12
N LYS A 46 -14.51 35.93 14.89
CA LYS A 46 -13.65 35.07 14.07
C LYS A 46 -14.54 34.24 13.17
N THR A 47 -14.48 34.56 11.88
CA THR A 47 -15.18 33.85 10.81
C THR A 47 -14.77 32.38 10.82
N VAL A 48 -15.72 31.50 11.11
CA VAL A 48 -15.61 30.07 10.82
C VAL A 48 -16.31 29.84 9.49
N ASP A 49 -15.58 30.12 8.41
CA ASP A 49 -15.80 29.49 7.12
C ASP A 49 -14.51 28.75 6.76
N ASP A 50 -14.45 27.47 7.10
CA ASP A 50 -13.66 26.52 6.33
C ASP A 50 -14.15 25.08 6.54
N THR A 51 -14.88 24.56 5.57
CA THR A 51 -14.66 23.19 5.11
C THR A 51 -14.80 23.19 3.59
N ARG A 52 -14.02 24.06 2.93
CA ARG A 52 -13.91 24.00 1.47
C ARG A 52 -12.92 22.89 1.15
N ASN A 53 -13.47 21.76 0.71
CA ASN A 53 -12.78 20.59 0.18
C ASN A 53 -11.58 20.98 -0.71
N THR A 54 -10.39 21.09 -0.09
CA THR A 54 -9.14 21.37 -0.79
C THR A 54 -8.51 20.04 -1.11
N ILE A 55 -8.87 19.52 -2.29
CA ILE A 55 -8.08 18.50 -2.96
C ILE A 55 -6.75 19.19 -3.32
N THR A 56 -5.73 18.98 -2.49
CA THR A 56 -4.39 19.43 -2.85
C THR A 56 -3.92 18.60 -4.04
N SER A 57 -3.84 19.28 -5.19
CA SER A 57 -3.22 18.76 -6.40
C SER A 57 -1.70 18.77 -6.23
N ASP A 58 -1.21 17.95 -5.30
CA ASP A 58 0.21 17.87 -4.97
C ASP A 58 0.93 17.17 -6.13
N GLY A 59 1.59 17.99 -6.93
CA GLY A 59 2.37 17.57 -8.08
C GLY A 59 3.58 16.74 -7.69
N GLU A 60 4.19 16.11 -8.70
CA GLU A 60 5.35 15.21 -8.59
C GLU A 60 6.43 15.79 -7.63
N GLU A 61 6.58 15.19 -6.44
CA GLU A 61 7.69 15.48 -5.53
C GLU A 61 8.97 14.86 -6.10
N ARG A 62 9.53 15.56 -7.09
CA ARG A 62 10.79 15.20 -7.73
C ARG A 62 11.89 15.22 -6.68
N ALA A 63 12.70 14.16 -6.62
CA ALA A 63 13.82 14.15 -5.69
C ALA A 63 14.81 15.30 -6.03
N PRO A 64 15.65 15.76 -5.08
CA PRO A 64 16.54 16.91 -5.29
C PRO A 64 17.52 16.78 -6.48
N ASN A 65 17.72 15.56 -6.98
CA ASN A 65 18.54 15.22 -8.15
C ASN A 65 17.75 15.12 -9.47
N GLY A 66 16.44 15.40 -9.47
CA GLY A 66 15.59 15.29 -10.65
C GLY A 66 15.05 13.89 -10.96
N GLU A 67 15.35 12.87 -10.14
CA GLU A 67 14.76 11.54 -10.25
C GLU A 67 13.30 11.56 -9.76
N TRP A 68 12.45 10.75 -10.41
CA TRP A 68 11.05 10.57 -9.99
C TRP A 68 10.98 9.60 -8.82
N VAL A 69 10.12 9.85 -7.84
CA VAL A 69 9.90 8.94 -6.71
C VAL A 69 8.54 8.27 -6.86
N SER A 70 8.50 6.95 -6.72
CA SER A 70 7.25 6.18 -6.74
C SER A 70 6.49 6.30 -5.42
N ARG A 71 5.16 6.24 -5.49
CA ARG A 71 4.28 6.18 -4.31
C ARG A 71 4.63 5.01 -3.38
N LEU A 72 5.07 3.87 -3.93
CA LEU A 72 5.55 2.74 -3.13
C LEU A 72 6.85 3.05 -2.38
N ALA A 73 7.82 3.69 -3.03
CA ALA A 73 9.07 4.10 -2.38
C ALA A 73 8.84 5.17 -1.30
N GLU A 74 8.00 6.16 -1.58
CA GLU A 74 7.54 7.13 -0.57
C GLU A 74 6.86 6.43 0.62
N LEU A 75 5.91 5.53 0.36
CA LEU A 75 5.23 4.78 1.42
C LEU A 75 6.20 3.96 2.26
N ASP A 76 7.23 3.35 1.67
CA ASP A 76 8.24 2.62 2.44
C ASP A 76 9.13 3.55 3.26
N ARG A 77 9.59 4.67 2.68
CA ARG A 77 10.36 5.72 3.40
C ARG A 77 9.56 6.27 4.58
N LYS A 78 8.28 6.61 4.36
CA LYS A 78 7.31 7.11 5.35
C LYS A 78 6.80 6.02 6.32
N THR A 79 7.25 4.76 6.22
CA THR A 79 6.82 3.68 7.14
C THR A 79 7.72 3.59 8.37
N SER A 80 7.13 3.91 9.54
CA SER A 80 7.74 3.76 10.86
C SER A 80 8.39 2.39 11.09
N TRP A 81 9.52 2.38 11.78
CA TRP A 81 10.28 1.19 12.18
C TRP A 81 9.40 0.10 12.82
N PHE A 82 8.51 0.46 13.75
CA PHE A 82 7.61 -0.49 14.41
C PHE A 82 6.71 -1.23 13.39
N ARG A 83 6.24 -0.53 12.36
CA ARG A 83 5.45 -1.15 11.27
C ARG A 83 6.31 -2.04 10.38
N LYS A 84 7.56 -1.64 10.06
CA LYS A 84 8.50 -2.52 9.33
C LYS A 84 8.84 -3.77 10.14
N PHE A 85 8.97 -3.67 11.46
CA PHE A 85 9.20 -4.80 12.36
C PHE A 85 8.00 -5.75 12.41
N ASP A 86 6.79 -5.23 12.59
CA ASP A 86 5.52 -5.99 12.56
C ASP A 86 5.32 -6.74 11.21
N MET A 87 5.62 -6.07 10.09
CA MET A 87 5.62 -6.70 8.76
C MET A 87 6.64 -7.84 8.65
N LYS A 88 7.88 -7.66 9.15
CA LYS A 88 8.93 -8.70 9.19
C LYS A 88 8.56 -9.86 10.11
N LEU A 89 7.91 -9.60 11.24
CA LEU A 89 7.42 -10.63 12.16
C LEU A 89 6.30 -11.45 11.51
N SER A 90 5.35 -10.78 10.85
CA SER A 90 4.28 -11.42 10.07
C SER A 90 4.84 -12.35 8.98
N GLN A 91 5.85 -11.89 8.23
CA GLN A 91 6.54 -12.70 7.21
C GLN A 91 7.16 -13.95 7.82
N LYS A 92 7.95 -13.82 8.91
CA LYS A 92 8.54 -14.98 9.62
C LYS A 92 7.48 -15.96 10.12
N ILE A 93 6.33 -15.47 10.60
CA ILE A 93 5.21 -16.32 11.05
C ILE A 93 4.57 -17.06 9.87
N TRP A 94 4.35 -16.40 8.73
CA TRP A 94 3.80 -17.04 7.54
C TRP A 94 4.75 -18.11 6.97
N LEU A 95 6.06 -17.81 6.89
CA LEU A 95 7.09 -18.78 6.46
C LEU A 95 7.12 -19.99 7.41
N ARG A 96 7.20 -19.76 8.74
CA ARG A 96 7.20 -20.84 9.75
C ARG A 96 5.92 -21.69 9.72
N ARG A 97 4.78 -21.11 9.34
CA ARG A 97 3.50 -21.82 9.18
C ARG A 97 3.32 -22.46 7.79
N GLY A 98 4.39 -22.53 6.98
CA GLY A 98 4.38 -23.17 5.66
C GLY A 98 3.40 -22.53 4.68
N LYS A 99 3.07 -21.24 4.85
CA LYS A 99 2.20 -20.54 3.91
C LYS A 99 2.92 -20.30 2.59
N ASP A 100 2.23 -20.51 1.48
CA ASP A 100 2.73 -20.21 0.15
C ASP A 100 2.34 -18.77 -0.29
N PRO A 101 2.97 -18.23 -1.36
CA PRO A 101 2.68 -16.88 -1.82
C PRO A 101 1.26 -16.66 -2.33
N LYS A 102 0.57 -17.70 -2.85
CA LYS A 102 -0.82 -17.64 -3.31
C LYS A 102 -1.79 -17.56 -2.13
N TYR A 103 -1.51 -18.25 -1.02
CA TYR A 103 -2.24 -18.08 0.24
C TYR A 103 -2.15 -16.65 0.76
N VAL A 104 -0.94 -16.08 0.84
CA VAL A 104 -0.75 -14.69 1.32
C VAL A 104 -1.33 -13.67 0.32
N PHE A 105 -1.28 -13.96 -0.99
CA PHE A 105 -1.90 -13.13 -2.03
C PHE A 105 -3.42 -13.01 -1.82
N ASN A 106 -4.08 -14.16 -1.60
CA ASN A 106 -5.52 -14.22 -1.34
C ASN A 106 -5.89 -13.53 -0.02
N TYR A 107 -5.11 -13.75 1.05
CA TYR A 107 -5.30 -13.07 2.33
C TYR A 107 -5.24 -11.54 2.21
N LEU A 108 -4.29 -11.01 1.44
CA LEU A 108 -4.15 -9.56 1.25
C LEU A 108 -5.18 -8.98 0.27
N ASN A 109 -5.72 -9.78 -0.65
CA ASN A 109 -6.83 -9.39 -1.52
C ASN A 109 -8.08 -8.98 -0.73
N ILE A 110 -8.37 -9.61 0.41
CA ILE A 110 -9.50 -9.27 1.30
C ILE A 110 -9.45 -7.80 1.74
N TYR A 111 -8.26 -7.21 1.80
CA TYR A 111 -8.04 -5.81 2.16
C TYR A 111 -7.85 -4.88 0.93
N ASN A 112 -8.36 -5.28 -0.24
CA ASN A 112 -8.27 -4.55 -1.51
C ASN A 112 -6.84 -4.16 -1.92
N ALA A 113 -5.85 -4.99 -1.56
CA ALA A 113 -4.44 -4.69 -1.83
C ALA A 113 -4.14 -4.48 -3.32
N TRP A 114 -4.74 -5.29 -4.20
CA TRP A 114 -4.44 -5.30 -5.64
C TRP A 114 -5.09 -4.16 -6.42
N ALA A 115 -6.26 -3.67 -5.98
CA ALA A 115 -6.86 -2.45 -6.55
C ALA A 115 -5.96 -1.21 -6.33
N LYS A 116 -5.24 -1.18 -5.20
CA LYS A 116 -4.30 -0.11 -4.81
C LYS A 116 -2.85 -0.60 -4.84
N ILE A 117 -2.50 -1.47 -5.80
CA ILE A 117 -1.20 -2.15 -5.82
C ILE A 117 -0.02 -1.16 -5.82
N ASP A 118 -0.17 -0.04 -6.51
CA ASP A 118 0.72 1.12 -6.65
C ASP A 118 0.82 2.01 -5.39
N ASN A 119 -0.07 1.83 -4.42
CA ASN A 119 -0.19 2.70 -3.25
C ASN A 119 -0.60 1.92 -1.98
N SER A 120 0.08 0.80 -1.71
CA SER A 120 -0.26 -0.07 -0.59
C SER A 120 0.95 -0.73 0.07
N LYS A 121 1.02 -0.60 1.40
CA LYS A 121 2.02 -1.30 2.23
C LYS A 121 1.83 -2.82 2.20
N ARG A 122 0.61 -3.29 1.91
CA ARG A 122 0.32 -4.73 1.75
C ARG A 122 0.95 -5.30 0.47
N THR A 123 1.01 -4.53 -0.61
CA THR A 123 1.77 -4.90 -1.82
C THR A 123 3.22 -5.21 -1.47
N MET A 124 3.91 -4.24 -0.84
CA MET A 124 5.30 -4.40 -0.43
C MET A 124 5.49 -5.56 0.56
N GLN A 125 4.52 -5.78 1.46
CA GLN A 125 4.54 -6.91 2.38
C GLN A 125 4.51 -8.26 1.65
N TRP A 126 3.70 -8.36 0.58
CA TRP A 126 3.61 -9.57 -0.25
C TRP A 126 4.87 -9.81 -1.07
N PHE A 127 5.41 -8.80 -1.76
CA PHE A 127 6.66 -8.97 -2.50
C PHE A 127 7.83 -9.36 -1.58
N ARG A 128 7.94 -8.75 -0.39
CA ARG A 128 8.95 -9.16 0.61
C ARG A 128 8.71 -10.58 1.13
N PHE A 129 7.44 -11.02 1.19
CA PHE A 129 7.13 -12.41 1.55
C PHE A 129 7.49 -13.39 0.43
N VAL A 130 7.23 -13.05 -0.83
CA VAL A 130 7.65 -13.82 -2.02
C VAL A 130 9.17 -13.95 -2.07
N ASP A 131 9.90 -12.87 -1.82
CA ASP A 131 11.36 -12.87 -1.76
C ASP A 131 11.88 -13.79 -0.64
N GLY A 132 11.36 -13.63 0.58
CA GLY A 132 11.68 -14.50 1.72
C GLY A 132 11.30 -15.98 1.48
N TYR A 133 10.20 -16.25 0.78
CA TYR A 133 9.79 -17.60 0.38
C TYR A 133 10.81 -18.23 -0.58
N ARG A 134 11.24 -17.48 -1.60
CA ARG A 134 12.26 -17.91 -2.57
C ARG A 134 13.64 -18.08 -1.91
N ALA A 135 14.01 -17.20 -0.99
CA ALA A 135 15.24 -17.33 -0.21
C ALA A 135 15.24 -18.58 0.70
N THR A 136 14.06 -18.99 1.21
CA THR A 136 13.92 -20.15 2.09
C THR A 136 13.87 -21.49 1.33
N TRP A 137 13.22 -21.53 0.17
CA TRP A 137 12.94 -22.80 -0.55
C TRP A 137 13.36 -22.83 -2.03
N GLY A 138 14.10 -21.82 -2.49
CA GLY A 138 14.55 -21.70 -3.87
C GLY A 138 13.53 -21.03 -4.81
N THR A 139 14.03 -20.39 -5.86
CA THR A 139 13.23 -19.72 -6.89
C THR A 139 12.29 -20.66 -7.63
N GLY A 140 12.70 -21.92 -7.84
CA GLY A 140 11.90 -22.96 -8.51
C GLY A 140 10.60 -23.34 -7.79
N ARG A 141 10.45 -23.01 -6.49
CA ARG A 141 9.22 -23.31 -5.74
C ARG A 141 8.11 -22.26 -5.96
N PHE A 142 8.45 -21.07 -6.45
CA PHE A 142 7.49 -20.07 -6.90
C PHE A 142 8.12 -19.19 -8.00
N PRO A 143 8.29 -19.72 -9.23
CA PRO A 143 9.04 -19.09 -10.32
C PRO A 143 8.37 -17.82 -10.89
N ASP A 144 9.10 -17.06 -11.71
CA ASP A 144 8.67 -15.71 -12.15
C ASP A 144 7.32 -15.72 -12.87
N TYR A 145 7.04 -16.74 -13.69
CA TYR A 145 5.74 -16.89 -14.35
C TYR A 145 4.60 -17.03 -13.34
N GLN A 146 4.78 -17.78 -12.24
CA GLN A 146 3.73 -17.94 -11.22
C GLN A 146 3.45 -16.65 -10.43
N ILE A 147 4.47 -15.81 -10.20
CA ILE A 147 4.27 -14.47 -9.63
C ILE A 147 3.46 -13.62 -10.62
N TYR A 148 3.88 -13.61 -11.89
CA TYR A 148 3.33 -12.76 -12.93
C TYR A 148 1.86 -13.10 -13.23
N ASP A 149 1.58 -14.37 -13.50
CA ASP A 149 0.25 -14.87 -13.84
C ASP A 149 -0.72 -14.66 -12.67
N LEU A 150 -0.27 -14.88 -11.43
CA LEU A 150 -1.08 -14.64 -10.23
C LEU A 150 -1.44 -13.15 -10.08
N LEU A 151 -0.49 -12.25 -10.31
CA LEU A 151 -0.73 -10.80 -10.31
C LEU A 151 -1.70 -10.37 -11.42
N LEU A 152 -1.56 -10.92 -12.63
CA LEU A 152 -2.47 -10.65 -13.75
C LEU A 152 -3.93 -11.03 -13.46
N THR A 153 -4.19 -11.98 -12.56
CA THR A 153 -5.58 -12.30 -12.14
C THR A 153 -6.31 -11.16 -11.41
N LYS A 154 -5.60 -10.09 -11.01
CA LYS A 154 -6.14 -8.95 -10.25
C LYS A 154 -5.72 -7.57 -10.74
N VAL A 155 -4.69 -7.47 -11.59
CA VAL A 155 -4.07 -6.19 -11.97
C VAL A 155 -3.82 -6.14 -13.48
N PRO A 156 -4.20 -5.04 -14.17
CA PRO A 156 -3.87 -4.84 -15.57
C PRO A 156 -2.37 -4.90 -15.85
N GLU A 157 -1.98 -5.47 -17.00
CA GLU A 157 -0.59 -5.75 -17.36
C GLU A 157 0.33 -4.50 -17.35
N ALA A 158 -0.16 -3.35 -17.81
CA ALA A 158 0.64 -2.12 -17.77
C ALA A 158 0.79 -1.55 -16.36
N LYS A 159 -0.24 -1.68 -15.49
CA LYS A 159 -0.13 -1.31 -14.08
C LYS A 159 0.85 -2.23 -13.33
N LEU A 160 1.02 -3.49 -13.75
CA LEU A 160 2.10 -4.34 -13.25
C LEU A 160 3.48 -3.85 -13.68
N ALA A 161 3.62 -3.33 -14.90
CA ALA A 161 4.89 -2.78 -15.38
C ALA A 161 5.34 -1.58 -14.53
N THR A 162 4.46 -0.61 -14.25
CA THR A 162 4.82 0.54 -13.41
C THR A 162 5.05 0.16 -11.95
N VAL A 163 4.33 -0.86 -11.43
CA VAL A 163 4.59 -1.43 -10.09
C VAL A 163 5.98 -2.07 -10.02
N PHE A 164 6.37 -2.92 -10.97
CA PHE A 164 7.70 -3.54 -10.96
C PHE A 164 8.80 -2.48 -11.08
N GLN A 165 8.64 -1.46 -11.93
CA GLN A 165 9.58 -0.35 -12.02
C GLN A 165 9.67 0.44 -10.70
N SER A 166 8.52 0.73 -10.06
CA SER A 166 8.44 1.40 -8.76
C SER A 166 9.14 0.62 -7.64
N LEU A 167 8.96 -0.70 -7.58
CA LEU A 167 9.56 -1.56 -6.56
C LEU A 167 11.10 -1.59 -6.61
N LYS A 168 11.73 -1.25 -7.75
CA LYS A 168 13.20 -1.13 -7.86
C LYS A 168 13.79 -0.02 -7.00
N GLN A 169 12.99 1.00 -6.67
CA GLN A 169 13.39 2.10 -5.79
C GLN A 169 13.41 1.70 -4.30
N ILE A 170 12.94 0.50 -3.96
CA ILE A 170 12.95 -0.05 -2.59
C ILE A 170 14.13 -1.03 -2.48
N PRO A 171 15.19 -0.73 -1.71
CA PRO A 171 16.44 -1.48 -1.76
C PRO A 171 16.31 -2.99 -1.50
N ASP A 172 15.44 -3.40 -0.57
CA ASP A 172 15.22 -4.82 -0.24
C ASP A 172 14.21 -5.53 -1.16
N LEU A 173 13.68 -4.85 -2.16
CA LEU A 173 12.83 -5.44 -3.21
C LEU A 173 13.42 -5.34 -4.62
N LYS A 174 14.53 -4.59 -4.78
CA LYS A 174 15.14 -4.29 -6.08
C LYS A 174 15.41 -5.54 -6.92
N THR A 175 16.08 -6.55 -6.36
CA THR A 175 16.43 -7.78 -7.08
C THR A 175 15.20 -8.55 -7.58
N LEU A 176 14.16 -8.69 -6.74
CA LEU A 176 12.91 -9.34 -7.14
C LEU A 176 12.19 -8.51 -8.23
N ALA A 177 12.13 -7.20 -8.07
CA ALA A 177 11.53 -6.28 -9.03
C ALA A 177 12.24 -6.29 -10.39
N GLU A 178 13.58 -6.39 -10.41
CA GLU A 178 14.38 -6.57 -11.61
C GLU A 178 14.12 -7.91 -12.29
N SER A 179 13.99 -9.01 -11.53
CA SER A 179 13.59 -10.33 -12.08
C SER A 179 12.22 -10.26 -12.74
N MET A 180 11.23 -9.67 -12.05
CA MET A 180 9.87 -9.54 -12.57
C MET A 180 9.78 -8.64 -13.81
N GLN A 181 10.48 -7.50 -13.83
CA GLN A 181 10.55 -6.66 -15.03
C GLN A 181 11.23 -7.40 -16.19
N ASN A 182 12.33 -8.10 -15.94
CA ASN A 182 13.05 -8.88 -16.95
C ASN A 182 12.17 -10.01 -17.51
N TYR A 183 11.38 -10.69 -16.68
CA TYR A 183 10.38 -11.67 -17.12
C TYR A 183 9.32 -11.02 -18.02
N GLN A 184 8.70 -9.92 -17.59
CA GLN A 184 7.70 -9.18 -18.37
C GLN A 184 8.23 -8.73 -19.74
N LEU A 185 9.42 -8.13 -19.77
CA LEU A 185 10.02 -7.65 -21.02
C LEU A 185 10.31 -8.82 -21.98
N LYS A 186 10.82 -9.96 -21.48
CA LYS A 186 11.01 -11.18 -22.29
C LYS A 186 9.68 -11.73 -22.82
N LEU A 187 8.64 -11.71 -22.00
CA LEU A 187 7.30 -12.15 -22.38
C LEU A 187 6.75 -11.29 -23.53
N TRP A 188 6.87 -9.95 -23.45
CA TRP A 188 6.51 -9.05 -24.55
C TRP A 188 7.33 -9.30 -25.82
N VAL A 189 8.64 -9.56 -25.71
CA VAL A 189 9.44 -9.95 -26.89
C VAL A 189 8.96 -11.29 -27.49
N SER A 190 8.63 -12.27 -26.65
CA SER A 190 8.10 -13.58 -27.11
C SER A 190 6.71 -13.50 -27.74
N ARG A 191 5.91 -12.49 -27.38
CA ARG A 191 4.63 -12.15 -28.01
C ARG A 191 4.77 -11.30 -29.28
N HIS A 192 6.00 -11.04 -29.72
CA HIS A 192 6.32 -10.16 -30.86
C HIS A 192 5.82 -8.71 -30.73
N GLU A 193 5.67 -8.21 -29.49
CA GLU A 193 5.22 -6.84 -29.24
C GLU A 193 6.18 -5.81 -29.88
N THR A 194 5.62 -4.76 -30.49
CA THR A 194 6.42 -3.64 -31.03
C THR A 194 6.60 -2.54 -29.97
N PRO A 195 7.59 -1.63 -30.12
CA PRO A 195 7.71 -0.46 -29.26
C PRO A 195 6.42 0.37 -29.21
N ASP A 196 5.69 0.48 -30.33
CA ASP A 196 4.38 1.15 -30.38
C ASP A 196 3.29 0.39 -29.62
N SER A 197 3.30 -0.95 -29.67
CA SER A 197 2.36 -1.79 -28.90
C SER A 197 2.60 -1.66 -27.40
N VAL A 198 3.86 -1.77 -26.96
CA VAL A 198 4.23 -1.54 -25.54
C VAL A 198 3.93 -0.10 -25.13
N THR A 199 4.15 0.89 -26.00
CA THR A 199 3.75 2.28 -25.74
C THR A 199 2.23 2.43 -25.58
N LYS A 200 1.41 1.71 -26.36
CA LYS A 200 -0.05 1.67 -26.19
C LYS A 200 -0.43 1.02 -24.87
N ILE A 201 0.16 -0.14 -24.54
CA ILE A 201 -0.04 -0.84 -23.26
C ILE A 201 0.24 0.11 -22.09
N LEU A 202 1.43 0.72 -22.03
CA LEU A 202 1.84 1.65 -20.96
C LEU A 202 1.01 2.94 -20.88
N LYS A 203 0.36 3.35 -21.98
CA LYS A 203 -0.55 4.52 -22.03
C LYS A 203 -2.00 4.18 -21.72
N LEU A 204 -2.36 2.91 -21.47
CA LEU A 204 -3.72 2.57 -21.08
C LEU A 204 -4.09 3.27 -19.75
N PRO A 205 -5.22 4.01 -19.70
CA PRO A 205 -5.59 4.76 -18.51
C PRO A 205 -5.97 3.82 -17.36
N HIS A 206 -5.07 3.68 -16.38
CA HIS A 206 -5.22 2.75 -15.26
C HIS A 206 -5.63 3.45 -13.95
N THR A 207 -6.75 4.18 -14.02
CA THR A 207 -7.53 4.68 -12.86
C THR A 207 -6.71 5.42 -11.78
N SER A 208 -5.67 6.14 -12.20
CA SER A 208 -4.90 7.09 -11.40
C SER A 208 -4.68 8.34 -12.25
N PRO A 209 -5.16 9.54 -11.85
CA PRO A 209 -4.98 10.76 -12.63
C PRO A 209 -3.54 11.29 -12.72
N LEU A 210 -2.60 10.68 -11.98
CA LEU A 210 -1.19 11.05 -12.07
C LEU A 210 -0.53 10.27 -13.19
N ILE A 211 -0.08 11.01 -14.20
CA ILE A 211 0.71 10.52 -15.31
C ILE A 211 2.09 10.12 -14.76
N GLU A 212 2.29 8.85 -14.42
CA GLU A 212 3.61 8.31 -14.04
C GLU A 212 4.54 8.29 -15.28
N ARG A 213 4.98 9.46 -15.74
CA ARG A 213 5.76 9.61 -16.99
C ARG A 213 7.13 8.94 -16.90
N GLY A 214 7.79 9.08 -15.74
CA GLY A 214 9.10 8.49 -15.43
C GLY A 214 9.20 6.98 -15.68
N PRO A 215 8.43 6.12 -15.00
CA PRO A 215 8.57 4.67 -15.16
C PRO A 215 8.25 4.20 -16.58
N ASN A 216 7.29 4.83 -17.27
CA ASN A 216 6.91 4.42 -18.62
C ASN A 216 8.05 4.59 -19.64
N ASP A 217 8.76 5.72 -19.59
CA ASP A 217 9.90 5.98 -20.49
C ASP A 217 11.07 5.02 -20.19
N GLU A 218 11.33 4.69 -18.91
CA GLU A 218 12.33 3.72 -18.49
C GLU A 218 11.99 2.28 -18.93
N ILE A 219 10.73 1.86 -18.78
CA ILE A 219 10.25 0.53 -19.21
C ILE A 219 10.36 0.39 -20.74
N LEU A 220 9.95 1.41 -21.51
CA LEU A 220 10.04 1.41 -22.96
C LEU A 220 11.50 1.36 -23.46
N SER A 221 12.40 2.12 -22.83
CA SER A 221 13.84 2.08 -23.12
C SER A 221 14.45 0.70 -22.83
N ALA A 222 14.11 0.10 -21.69
CA ALA A 222 14.54 -1.25 -21.34
C ALA A 222 14.00 -2.31 -22.33
N PHE A 223 12.76 -2.17 -22.79
CA PHE A 223 12.15 -3.04 -23.79
C PHE A 223 12.86 -2.99 -25.14
N ILE A 224 13.10 -1.78 -25.68
CA ILE A 224 13.82 -1.57 -26.94
C ILE A 224 15.24 -2.14 -26.85
N THR A 225 15.91 -1.93 -25.72
CA THR A 225 17.25 -2.49 -25.44
C THR A 225 17.23 -4.02 -25.43
N MET A 226 16.21 -4.63 -24.80
CA MET A 226 16.07 -6.08 -24.77
C MET A 226 15.78 -6.67 -26.16
N GLN A 227 14.93 -6.03 -26.97
CA GLN A 227 14.71 -6.45 -28.37
C GLN A 227 16.01 -6.46 -29.16
N LYS A 228 16.80 -5.38 -29.12
CA LYS A 228 18.08 -5.28 -29.82
C LYS A 228 19.04 -6.40 -29.38
N LYS A 229 19.13 -6.65 -28.08
CA LYS A 229 19.97 -7.71 -27.49
C LYS A 229 19.56 -9.13 -27.88
N LEU A 230 18.28 -9.37 -28.17
CA LEU A 230 17.76 -10.68 -28.60
C LEU A 230 17.75 -10.88 -30.12
N LYS A 231 17.70 -9.80 -30.91
CA LYS A 231 17.83 -9.83 -32.38
C LYS A 231 19.29 -9.88 -32.87
N GLY A 232 20.25 -9.45 -32.06
CA GLY A 232 21.69 -9.50 -32.33
C GLY A 232 22.38 -10.75 -31.76
N ARG A 233 21.67 -11.87 -31.66
CA ARG A 233 22.14 -13.18 -31.18
C ARG A 233 21.66 -14.25 -32.15
#